data_AF-T0IU81-F1
#
_entry.id   AF-T0IU81-F1
#
_cell.length_a   1.000
_cell.length_b   1.000
_cell.length_c   1.000
_cell.angle_alpha   90.00
_cell.angle_beta   90.00
_cell.angle_gamma   90.00
#
_symmetry.space_group_name_H-M   'P 1'
#
loop_
_entity.id
_entity.type
_entity.pdbx_description
1 polymer ?
#
loop_
_entity_poly.entity_id
_entity_poly.type
_entity_poly.pdbx_seq_one_letter_code
_entity_poly.pdbx_strand_id
1 'polypeptide(L)'
;MVNPMRGEGSFQAEGTTYVVTMDADALCMAEEVTGKPISVVVALFDSGAHLGMTAALAWAGMFRQYGMPWEGFRDKVMAWGLPIIRDAIASAMKHAWPEPEKEANPRKRGQAKTTAGTGSSS
;
A
#
# COMPACT_ATOMS: atom_id res chain seq x y z
N MET A 1 11.46 12.35 17.81
CA MET A 1 11.78 11.00 17.28
C MET A 1 10.80 10.71 16.17
N VAL A 2 11.26 10.79 14.93
CA VAL A 2 10.48 10.52 13.70
C VAL A 2 10.44 9.01 13.54
N ASN A 3 9.26 8.40 13.53
CA ASN A 3 9.11 7.00 13.17
C ASN A 3 9.47 6.87 11.67
N PRO A 4 10.57 6.20 11.29
CA PRO A 4 11.03 6.12 9.91
C PRO A 4 10.12 5.27 9.01
N MET A 5 9.15 4.55 9.59
CA MET A 5 8.20 3.66 8.91
C MET A 5 6.76 4.22 8.96
N ARG A 6 6.61 5.53 9.11
CA ARG A 6 5.30 6.18 9.16
C ARG A 6 4.98 6.73 7.78
N GLY A 7 4.09 6.03 7.08
CA GLY A 7 3.65 6.46 5.78
C GLY A 7 2.41 7.34 5.88
N GLU A 8 2.41 8.44 5.13
CA GLU A 8 1.29 9.37 5.13
C GLU A 8 0.73 9.52 3.70
N GLY A 9 -0.59 9.53 3.60
CA GLY A 9 -1.34 9.87 2.40
C GLY A 9 -2.43 10.86 2.77
N SER A 10 -2.77 11.78 1.88
CA SER A 10 -3.82 12.77 2.14
C SER A 10 -4.86 12.77 1.04
N PHE A 11 -6.08 13.14 1.42
CA PHE A 11 -7.19 13.32 0.48
C PHE A 11 -8.07 14.49 0.92
N GLN A 12 -8.85 15.04 -0.02
CA GLN A 12 -9.85 16.05 0.31
C GLN A 12 -11.25 15.43 0.24
N ALA A 13 -12.04 15.66 1.27
CA ALA A 13 -13.45 15.31 1.28
C ALA A 13 -14.23 16.37 2.07
N GLU A 14 -15.43 16.73 1.59
CA GLU A 14 -16.30 17.71 2.28
C GLU A 14 -15.60 19.06 2.57
N GLY A 15 -14.68 19.49 1.70
CA GLY A 15 -13.90 20.72 1.90
C GLY A 15 -12.83 20.64 3.00
N THR A 16 -12.60 19.45 3.56
CA THR A 16 -11.59 19.19 4.59
C THR A 16 -10.49 18.29 4.02
N THR A 17 -9.24 18.63 4.31
CA THR A 17 -8.09 17.76 4.01
C THR A 17 -7.89 16.77 5.15
N TYR A 18 -8.02 15.49 4.81
CA TYR A 18 -7.79 14.37 5.70
C TYR A 18 -6.44 13.73 5.44
N VAL A 19 -5.80 13.25 6.50
CA VAL A 19 -4.53 12.52 6.45
C VAL A 19 -4.73 11.11 6.97
N VAL A 20 -4.31 10.14 6.17
CA VAL A 20 -4.22 8.73 6.53
C VAL A 20 -2.77 8.45 6.90
N THR A 21 -2.53 8.11 8.17
CA THR A 21 -1.23 7.62 8.64
C THR A 21 -1.26 6.10 8.63
N MET A 22 -0.29 5.45 8.00
CA MET A 22 -0.14 4.00 8.06
C MET A 22 1.17 3.64 8.77
N ASP A 23 1.02 3.00 9.93
CA ASP A 23 2.09 2.45 10.76
C ASP A 23 1.66 1.07 11.32
N ALA A 24 2.52 0.43 12.10
CA ALA A 24 2.23 -0.89 12.66
C ALA A 24 0.95 -0.91 13.52
N ASP A 25 0.71 0.15 14.30
CA ASP A 25 -0.47 0.26 15.16
C ASP A 25 -1.75 0.33 14.31
N ALA A 26 -1.74 1.11 13.22
CA ALA A 26 -2.84 1.17 12.27
C ALA A 26 -3.15 -0.19 11.63
N LEU A 27 -2.12 -0.96 11.27
CA LEU A 27 -2.34 -2.30 10.72
C LEU A 27 -2.93 -3.27 11.76
N CYS A 28 -2.45 -3.22 13.01
CA CYS A 28 -3.01 -4.02 14.11
C CYS A 28 -4.48 -3.67 14.37
N MET A 29 -4.83 -2.38 14.41
CA MET A 29 -6.22 -1.93 14.57
C MET A 29 -7.11 -2.41 13.41
N ALA A 30 -6.60 -2.40 12.17
CA ALA A 30 -7.34 -2.94 11.03
C ALA A 30 -7.58 -4.45 11.15
N GLU A 31 -6.61 -5.21 11.65
CA GLU A 31 -6.76 -6.64 11.96
C GLU A 31 -7.80 -6.88 13.05
N GLU A 32 -7.80 -6.09 14.12
CA GLU A 32 -8.78 -6.19 15.22
C GLU A 32 -10.22 -5.98 14.73
N VAL A 33 -10.49 -4.95 13.92
CA VAL A 33 -11.86 -4.67 13.46
C VAL A 33 -12.34 -5.60 12.35
N THR A 34 -11.42 -6.19 11.59
CA THR A 34 -11.77 -7.13 10.51
C THR A 34 -11.80 -8.58 10.99
N GLY A 35 -11.13 -8.90 12.11
CA GLY A 35 -10.89 -10.26 12.58
C GLY A 35 -10.08 -11.08 11.58
N LYS A 36 -9.24 -10.43 10.76
CA LYS A 36 -8.46 -11.07 9.69
C LYS A 36 -6.98 -10.75 9.83
N PRO A 37 -6.09 -11.72 9.57
CA PRO A 37 -4.66 -11.47 9.52
C PRO A 37 -4.33 -10.34 8.54
N ILE A 38 -3.36 -9.50 8.88
CA ILE A 38 -2.97 -8.36 8.05
C ILE A 38 -2.63 -8.73 6.59
N SER A 39 -2.02 -9.89 6.36
CA SER A 39 -1.71 -10.40 5.02
C SER A 39 -2.96 -10.58 4.15
N VAL A 40 -4.08 -10.97 4.76
CA VAL A 40 -5.38 -11.10 4.10
C VAL A 40 -5.98 -9.73 3.86
N VAL A 41 -5.91 -8.83 4.83
CA VAL A 41 -6.45 -7.46 4.70
C VAL A 41 -5.79 -6.72 3.54
N VAL A 42 -4.45 -6.77 3.44
CA VAL A 42 -3.69 -6.12 2.36
C VAL A 42 -4.01 -6.76 1.00
N ALA A 43 -4.04 -8.10 0.90
CA ALA A 43 -4.37 -8.77 -0.35
C ALA A 43 -5.79 -8.42 -0.86
N LEU A 44 -6.77 -8.36 0.03
CA LEU A 44 -8.13 -7.99 -0.31
C LEU A 44 -8.26 -6.50 -0.67
N PHE A 45 -7.49 -5.63 -0.01
CA PHE A 45 -7.36 -4.23 -0.40
C PHE A 45 -6.81 -4.11 -1.84
N ASP A 46 -5.69 -4.76 -2.14
CA ASP A 46 -5.05 -4.69 -3.47
C ASP A 46 -5.98 -5.18 -4.57
N SER A 47 -6.72 -6.26 -4.32
CA SER A 47 -7.72 -6.81 -5.25
C SER A 47 -8.85 -5.83 -5.61
N GLY A 48 -9.10 -4.83 -4.75
CA GLY A 48 -10.20 -3.87 -4.90
C GLY A 48 -11.59 -4.46 -4.70
N ALA A 49 -11.70 -5.75 -4.39
CA ALA A 49 -12.98 -6.45 -4.29
C ALA A 49 -13.73 -6.20 -2.97
N HIS A 50 -13.08 -5.63 -1.96
CA HIS A 50 -13.65 -5.53 -0.61
C HIS A 50 -13.63 -4.11 -0.03
N LEU A 51 -14.76 -3.42 -0.19
CA LEU A 51 -15.05 -2.13 0.44
C LEU A 51 -14.78 -2.13 1.95
N GLY A 52 -15.13 -3.22 2.64
CA GLY A 52 -14.91 -3.35 4.08
C GLY A 52 -13.43 -3.28 4.48
N MET A 53 -12.52 -3.75 3.62
CA MET A 53 -11.08 -3.74 3.90
C MET A 53 -10.51 -2.35 3.67
N THR A 54 -10.93 -1.67 2.60
CA THR A 54 -10.58 -0.27 2.37
C THR A 54 -11.05 0.62 3.51
N ALA A 55 -12.29 0.43 3.98
CA ALA A 55 -12.82 1.18 5.11
C ALA A 55 -12.05 0.90 6.41
N ALA A 56 -11.68 -0.34 6.67
CA ALA A 56 -10.92 -0.72 7.87
C ALA A 56 -9.53 -0.07 7.89
N LEU A 57 -8.83 -0.10 6.76
CA LEU A 57 -7.51 0.53 6.61
C LEU A 57 -7.60 2.06 6.72
N ALA A 58 -8.57 2.68 6.06
CA ALA A 58 -8.81 4.12 6.19
C ALA A 58 -9.11 4.51 7.64
N TRP A 59 -10.01 3.78 8.30
CA TRP A 59 -10.39 4.04 9.69
C TRP A 59 -9.18 3.94 10.60
N ALA A 60 -8.46 2.82 10.53
CA ALA A 60 -7.33 2.58 11.41
C ALA A 60 -6.24 3.64 11.23
N GLY A 61 -5.96 4.03 9.99
CA GLY A 61 -4.96 5.06 9.71
C GLY A 61 -5.38 6.49 10.06
N MET A 62 -6.67 6.72 10.29
CA MET A 62 -7.23 8.01 10.70
C MET A 62 -7.55 8.06 12.19
N PHE A 63 -7.73 6.91 12.84
CA PHE A 63 -8.23 6.80 14.20
C PHE A 63 -7.39 7.59 15.19
N ARG A 64 -6.07 7.47 15.11
CA ARG A 64 -5.15 8.16 16.02
C ARG A 64 -5.21 9.69 15.92
N GLN A 65 -5.49 10.23 14.74
CA GLN A 65 -5.50 11.67 14.49
C GLN A 65 -6.87 12.30 14.75
N TYR A 66 -7.94 11.59 14.40
CA TYR A 66 -9.30 12.15 14.40
C TYR A 66 -10.25 11.50 15.42
N GLY A 67 -9.85 10.40 16.06
CA GLY A 67 -10.64 9.72 17.08
C GLY A 67 -12.00 9.21 16.59
N MET A 68 -12.14 8.95 15.29
CA MET A 68 -13.43 8.59 14.71
C MET A 68 -13.86 7.17 15.10
N PRO A 69 -15.11 6.96 15.55
CA PRO A 69 -15.60 5.62 15.84
C PRO A 69 -15.67 4.78 14.57
N TRP A 70 -15.52 3.46 14.71
CA TRP A 70 -15.69 2.53 13.60
C TRP A 70 -17.14 2.47 13.10
N GLU A 71 -18.09 2.62 14.02
CA GLU A 71 -19.53 2.66 13.71
C GLU A 71 -19.84 3.87 12.81
N GLY A 72 -20.47 3.61 11.65
CA GLY A 72 -20.77 4.62 10.64
C GLY A 72 -19.57 5.08 9.79
N PHE A 73 -18.35 4.61 10.04
CA PHE A 73 -17.19 5.01 9.24
C PHE A 73 -17.28 4.51 7.79
N ARG A 74 -17.88 3.34 7.57
CA ARG A 74 -18.08 2.78 6.22
C ARG A 74 -18.97 3.70 5.36
N ASP A 75 -19.99 4.31 5.97
CA ASP A 75 -20.87 5.24 5.26
C ASP A 75 -20.13 6.54 4.91
N LYS A 76 -19.25 7.01 5.79
CA LYS A 76 -18.35 8.15 5.50
C LYS A 76 -17.41 7.84 4.35
N VAL A 77 -16.80 6.65 4.33
CA VAL A 77 -15.93 6.20 3.23
C VAL A 77 -16.68 6.20 1.89
N MET A 78 -17.95 5.77 1.90
CA MET A 78 -18.80 5.82 0.71
C MET A 78 -19.13 7.26 0.28
N ALA A 79 -19.39 8.16 1.23
CA ALA A 79 -19.66 9.57 0.95
C ALA A 79 -18.45 10.33 0.41
N TRP A 80 -17.25 10.05 0.94
CA TRP A 80 -15.99 10.67 0.51
C TRP A 80 -15.49 10.12 -0.84
N GLY A 81 -15.91 8.91 -1.21
CA GLY A 81 -15.55 8.27 -2.46
C GLY A 81 -14.43 7.24 -2.30
N LEU A 82 -14.74 6.00 -2.69
CA LEU A 82 -13.83 4.86 -2.55
C LEU A 82 -12.48 5.02 -3.29
N PRO A 83 -12.43 5.54 -4.54
CA PRO A 83 -11.16 5.68 -5.26
C PRO A 83 -10.18 6.63 -4.56
N ILE A 84 -10.69 7.78 -4.09
CA ILE A 84 -9.90 8.81 -3.42
C ILE A 84 -9.24 8.27 -2.14
N ILE A 85 -10.02 7.53 -1.35
CA ILE A 85 -9.53 6.91 -0.12
C ILE A 85 -8.51 5.81 -0.41
N ARG A 86 -8.77 4.98 -1.42
CA ARG A 86 -7.85 3.92 -1.84
C ARG A 86 -6.50 4.51 -2.25
N ASP A 87 -6.50 5.60 -3.01
CA ASP A 87 -5.26 6.27 -3.43
C ASP A 87 -4.49 6.84 -2.24
N ALA A 88 -5.19 7.43 -1.26
CA ALA A 88 -4.56 7.91 -0.03
C ALA A 88 -3.94 6.76 0.79
N ILE A 89 -4.66 5.63 0.96
CA ILE A 89 -4.13 4.44 1.64
C ILE A 89 -2.92 3.89 0.89
N ALA A 90 -3.00 3.75 -0.45
CA ALA A 90 -1.90 3.22 -1.26
C ALA A 90 -0.65 4.12 -1.18
N SER A 91 -0.83 5.44 -1.19
CA SER A 91 0.25 6.40 -0.95
C SER A 91 0.86 6.24 0.43
N ALA A 92 0.03 6.11 1.47
CA ALA A 92 0.50 5.91 2.83
C ALA A 92 1.28 4.59 2.96
N MET A 93 0.77 3.48 2.42
CA MET A 93 1.46 2.18 2.46
C MET A 93 2.81 2.21 1.74
N LYS A 94 2.91 2.86 0.57
CA LYS A 94 4.19 3.03 -0.15
C LYS A 94 5.22 3.82 0.64
N HIS A 95 4.79 4.84 1.37
CA HIS A 95 5.68 5.63 2.22
C HIS A 95 6.10 4.89 3.50
N ALA A 96 5.20 4.06 4.05
CA ALA A 96 5.47 3.28 5.26
C ALA A 96 6.42 2.10 4.99
N TRP A 97 6.26 1.47 3.82
CA TRP A 97 7.10 0.36 3.35
C TRP A 97 7.57 0.65 1.91
N PRO A 98 8.60 1.49 1.75
CA PRO A 98 9.23 1.65 0.46
C PRO A 98 9.78 0.28 0.05
N GLU A 99 9.22 -0.32 -1.01
CA GLU A 99 9.87 -1.46 -1.65
C GLU A 99 11.27 -1.00 -2.07
N PRO A 100 12.33 -1.80 -1.82
CA PRO A 100 13.63 -1.49 -2.40
C PRO A 100 13.42 -1.39 -3.90
N GLU A 101 13.69 -0.22 -4.48
CA GLU A 101 13.69 -0.04 -5.93
C GLU A 101 14.43 -1.25 -6.50
N LYS A 102 13.74 -2.04 -7.33
CA LYS A 102 14.41 -3.06 -8.11
C LYS A 102 15.44 -2.32 -8.95
N GLU A 103 16.70 -2.34 -8.51
CA GLU A 103 17.84 -1.96 -9.33
C GLU A 103 17.60 -2.60 -10.69
N ALA A 104 17.39 -1.75 -11.69
CA ALA A 104 17.22 -2.18 -13.06
C ALA A 104 18.47 -3.01 -13.39
N ASN A 105 18.28 -4.33 -13.41
CA ASN A 105 19.31 -5.34 -13.60
C ASN A 105 20.29 -4.83 -14.68
N PRO A 106 21.55 -4.50 -14.35
CA PRO A 106 22.45 -3.88 -15.31
C PRO A 106 22.56 -4.81 -16.51
N ARG A 107 22.21 -4.29 -17.70
CA ARG A 107 22.25 -5.06 -18.96
C ARG A 107 23.59 -5.76 -19.02
N LYS A 108 23.55 -7.10 -19.03
CA LYS A 108 24.71 -8.00 -19.09
C LYS A 108 25.59 -7.58 -20.27
N ARG A 109 26.62 -6.78 -19.98
CA ARG A 109 27.60 -6.31 -20.96
C ARG A 109 28.55 -7.48 -21.23
N GLY A 110 28.39 -8.09 -22.40
CA GLY A 110 29.41 -8.96 -22.99
C GLY A 110 29.04 -10.43 -23.04
N GLN A 111 28.71 -10.91 -24.24
CA GLN A 111 29.24 -12.19 -24.70
C GLN A 111 29.82 -11.96 -26.08
N ALA A 112 31.14 -11.73 -26.10
CA ALA A 112 31.96 -11.82 -27.29
C ALA A 112 31.78 -13.21 -27.89
N LYS A 113 31.33 -13.26 -29.16
CA LYS A 113 31.23 -14.50 -29.91
C LYS A 113 32.60 -14.85 -30.46
N THR A 114 33.42 -15.50 -29.66
CA THR A 114 34.60 -16.25 -30.12
C THR A 114 34.12 -17.61 -30.64
N THR A 115 34.31 -17.86 -31.94
CA THR A 115 34.34 -19.22 -32.49
C THR A 115 35.47 -19.30 -33.51
N ALA A 116 36.53 -20.00 -33.14
CA ALA A 116 37.66 -20.39 -33.97
C ALA A 116 37.74 -21.92 -34.04
N GLY A 117 38.00 -22.46 -35.25
CA GLY A 117 38.41 -23.84 -35.55
C GLY A 117 37.30 -24.89 -35.57
N THR A 118 37.31 -25.97 -36.37
CA THR A 118 38.28 -26.56 -37.32
C THR A 118 37.60 -27.75 -38.03
N GLY A 119 37.74 -27.87 -39.35
CA GLY A 119 38.19 -29.11 -40.01
C GLY A 119 37.21 -30.25 -40.42
N SER A 120 37.40 -30.66 -41.68
CA SER A 120 37.33 -32.02 -42.29
C SER A 120 36.08 -32.56 -43.00
N SER A 121 36.30 -32.81 -44.30
CA SER A 121 35.95 -33.98 -45.13
C SER A 121 34.50 -34.34 -45.42
N SER A 122 34.10 -34.19 -46.70
CA SER A 122 33.86 -35.28 -47.65
C SER A 122 33.80 -34.73 -49.08
#